data_AF-A0A382KIV5-F1
#
_entry.id   AF-A0A382KIV5-F1
#
_cell.length_a   1.000
_cell.length_b   1.000
_cell.length_c   1.000
_cell.angle_alpha   90.00
_cell.angle_beta   90.00
_cell.angle_gamma   90.00
#
_symmetry.space_group_name_H-M   'P 1'
#
loop_
_entity.id
_entity.type
_entity.pdbx_description
1 polymer ?
#
loop_
_entity_poly.entity_id
_entity_poly.type
_entity_poly.pdbx_seq_one_letter_code
_entity_poly.pdbx_strand_id
1 'polypeptide(L)'
;MNKSFKIGNHLIGSGRTFIIAEIGNNHNGSFKRAKKMIDLAIEMKADCVKFQMRHLDKVYRKRSINKAGEDLGTEYVLDLLRRFELSVDEQKQLADYCKKRGILYLCTPWDEESVRILEEFNVPAYKVASADLTNIPLLDILVRTNKPLILSTGMNTEKEVMYTVKFLKDRGARFVLLHCNSTYPAPLHDINLKWIKQLRKI
;
A
#
# COMPACT_ATOMS: atom_id res chain seq x y z
N MET A 1 19.96 -12.03 8.79
CA MET A 1 18.65 -12.08 8.11
C MET A 1 18.86 -12.12 6.61
N ASN A 2 18.16 -13.00 5.90
CA ASN A 2 18.24 -13.05 4.43
C ASN A 2 17.85 -11.68 3.89
N LYS A 3 18.81 -10.99 3.26
CA LYS A 3 18.67 -9.64 2.70
C LYS A 3 17.74 -9.60 1.47
N SER A 4 17.10 -10.71 1.14
CA SER A 4 16.21 -10.83 0.01
C SER A 4 15.08 -11.83 0.24
N PHE A 5 13.96 -11.59 -0.43
CA PHE A 5 12.81 -12.49 -0.50
C PHE A 5 12.06 -12.28 -1.81
N LYS A 6 11.18 -13.21 -2.17
CA LYS A 6 10.38 -13.12 -3.39
C LYS A 6 9.05 -12.41 -3.15
N ILE A 7 8.66 -11.55 -4.09
CA ILE A 7 7.27 -11.10 -4.30
C ILE A 7 6.88 -11.60 -5.69
N GLY A 8 5.97 -12.57 -5.74
CA GLY A 8 5.72 -13.33 -6.98
C GLY A 8 7.02 -13.90 -7.53
N ASN A 9 7.35 -13.54 -8.77
CA ASN A 9 8.56 -14.00 -9.44
C ASN A 9 9.78 -13.06 -9.25
N HIS A 10 9.64 -11.96 -8.51
CA HIS A 10 10.70 -10.95 -8.36
C HIS A 10 11.45 -11.12 -7.05
N LEU A 11 12.79 -11.19 -7.13
CA LEU A 11 13.68 -11.21 -5.96
C LEU A 11 13.95 -9.78 -5.48
N ILE A 12 13.38 -9.41 -4.35
CA ILE A 12 13.56 -8.10 -3.72
C ILE A 12 14.86 -8.09 -2.91
N GLY A 13 15.63 -7.00 -2.96
CA GLY A 13 16.91 -6.88 -2.24
C GLY A 13 18.14 -7.42 -3.00
N SER A 14 17.99 -7.75 -4.29
CA SER A 14 19.02 -8.35 -5.15
C SER A 14 19.77 -7.37 -6.07
N GLY A 15 19.71 -6.06 -5.77
CA GLY A 15 20.38 -5.02 -6.55
C GLY A 15 19.58 -4.48 -7.74
N ARG A 16 18.63 -5.26 -8.31
CA ARG A 16 17.65 -4.74 -9.28
C ARG A 16 16.54 -3.98 -8.56
N THR A 17 16.22 -2.79 -9.03
CA THR A 17 15.06 -2.01 -8.56
C THR A 17 13.76 -2.71 -8.93
N PHE A 18 12.83 -2.80 -7.96
CA PHE A 18 11.47 -3.26 -8.18
C PHE A 18 10.54 -2.04 -8.33
N ILE A 19 9.88 -1.90 -9.48
CA ILE A 19 9.08 -0.73 -9.84
C ILE A 19 7.60 -1.03 -9.65
N ILE A 20 6.96 -0.25 -8.78
CA ILE A 20 5.51 -0.31 -8.52
C ILE A 20 4.83 0.88 -9.19
N ALA A 21 4.00 0.61 -10.19
CA ALA A 21 3.09 1.61 -10.76
C ALA A 21 1.88 1.78 -9.83
N GLU A 22 1.87 2.86 -9.05
CA GLU A 22 0.74 3.20 -8.18
C GLU A 22 -0.43 3.74 -9.01
N ILE A 23 -1.41 2.89 -9.28
CA ILE A 23 -2.67 3.31 -9.90
C ILE A 23 -3.49 4.07 -8.85
N GLY A 24 -3.49 3.61 -7.60
CA GLY A 24 -4.18 4.29 -6.50
C GLY A 24 -5.65 4.53 -6.84
N ASN A 25 -6.09 5.79 -6.77
CA ASN A 25 -7.44 6.21 -7.15
C ASN A 25 -7.49 6.92 -8.53
N ASN A 26 -6.40 6.92 -9.30
CA ASN A 26 -6.28 7.67 -10.57
C ASN A 26 -7.21 7.16 -11.69
N HIS A 27 -7.90 6.04 -11.46
CA HIS A 27 -8.96 5.52 -12.31
C HIS A 27 -10.29 6.27 -12.13
N ASN A 28 -10.45 7.08 -11.08
CA ASN A 28 -11.66 7.85 -10.79
C ASN A 28 -12.94 6.99 -10.84
N GLY A 29 -12.92 5.81 -10.24
CA GLY A 29 -14.05 4.86 -10.25
C GLY A 29 -14.30 4.15 -11.59
N SER A 30 -13.51 4.39 -12.63
CA SER A 30 -13.72 3.77 -13.95
C SER A 30 -12.89 2.49 -14.13
N PHE A 31 -13.55 1.35 -14.19
CA PHE A 31 -12.92 0.06 -14.52
C PHE A 31 -12.14 0.10 -15.85
N LYS A 32 -12.73 0.67 -16.91
CA LYS A 32 -12.09 0.80 -18.22
C LYS A 32 -10.79 1.61 -18.13
N ARG A 33 -10.78 2.67 -17.33
CA ARG A 33 -9.59 3.49 -17.10
C ARG A 33 -8.55 2.73 -16.29
N ALA A 34 -8.94 2.03 -15.22
CA ALA A 34 -8.04 1.18 -14.46
C ALA A 34 -7.35 0.12 -15.34
N LYS A 35 -8.13 -0.58 -16.18
CA LYS A 35 -7.60 -1.54 -17.15
C LYS A 35 -6.61 -0.91 -18.14
N LYS A 36 -6.91 0.28 -18.68
CA LYS A 36 -5.99 1.02 -19.56
C LYS A 36 -4.69 1.40 -18.83
N MET A 37 -4.76 1.78 -17.55
CA MET A 37 -3.57 2.09 -16.75
C MET A 37 -2.70 0.86 -16.49
N ILE A 38 -3.31 -0.32 -16.32
CA ILE A 38 -2.57 -1.59 -16.27
C ILE A 38 -1.82 -1.83 -17.59
N ASP A 39 -2.49 -1.63 -18.72
CA ASP A 39 -1.88 -1.81 -20.05
C ASP A 39 -0.66 -0.89 -20.24
N LEU A 40 -0.77 0.38 -19.83
CA LEU A 40 0.34 1.34 -19.88
C LEU A 40 1.48 0.97 -18.91
N ALA A 41 1.17 0.47 -17.71
CA ALA A 41 2.20 0.04 -16.76
C ALA A 41 3.02 -1.15 -17.32
N ILE A 42 2.37 -2.05 -18.05
CA ILE A 42 3.05 -3.16 -18.75
C ILE A 42 3.94 -2.63 -19.87
N GLU A 43 3.45 -1.70 -20.69
CA GLU A 43 4.22 -1.06 -21.77
C GLU A 43 5.48 -0.37 -21.22
N MET A 44 5.36 0.30 -20.06
CA MET A 44 6.45 0.94 -19.34
C MET A 44 7.37 -0.05 -18.60
N LYS A 45 7.08 -1.37 -18.67
CA LYS A 45 7.84 -2.44 -18.01
C LYS A 45 7.90 -2.30 -16.49
N ALA A 46 6.82 -1.79 -15.87
CA ALA A 46 6.66 -1.87 -14.42
C ALA A 46 6.57 -3.34 -13.98
N ASP A 47 7.12 -3.66 -12.81
CA ASP A 47 7.06 -5.02 -12.27
C ASP A 47 5.68 -5.35 -11.69
N CYS A 48 4.96 -4.30 -11.28
CA CYS A 48 3.72 -4.42 -10.55
C CYS A 48 2.84 -3.19 -10.73
N VAL A 49 1.53 -3.40 -10.75
CA VAL A 49 0.54 -2.34 -10.52
C VAL A 49 0.01 -2.43 -9.10
N LYS A 50 -0.28 -1.28 -8.50
CA LYS A 50 -0.82 -1.23 -7.14
C LYS A 50 -2.11 -0.42 -7.05
N PHE A 51 -3.10 -1.01 -6.39
CA PHE A 51 -4.40 -0.42 -6.07
C PHE A 51 -4.54 -0.16 -4.57
N GLN A 52 -5.68 0.38 -4.17
CA GLN A 52 -6.04 0.59 -2.77
C GLN A 52 -7.46 0.04 -2.55
N MET A 53 -7.70 -0.57 -1.39
CA MET A 53 -9.00 -1.14 -1.02
C MET A 53 -9.31 -0.78 0.42
N ARG A 54 -10.50 -0.21 0.65
CA ARG A 54 -10.93 0.26 1.96
C ARG A 54 -12.45 0.12 2.10
N HIS A 55 -12.91 -0.07 3.32
CA HIS A 55 -14.31 0.07 3.68
C HIS A 55 -14.44 1.43 4.36
N LEU A 56 -14.90 2.43 3.59
CA LEU A 56 -14.89 3.83 4.02
C LEU A 56 -15.59 4.05 5.36
N ASP A 57 -16.71 3.36 5.59
CA ASP A 57 -17.46 3.48 6.85
C ASP A 57 -16.68 2.91 8.05
N LYS A 58 -15.78 1.95 7.87
CA LYS A 58 -14.93 1.42 8.95
C LYS A 58 -13.70 2.29 9.20
N VAL A 59 -13.05 2.74 8.12
CA VAL A 59 -11.80 3.50 8.20
C VAL A 59 -12.04 4.91 8.75
N TYR A 60 -13.10 5.58 8.27
CA TYR A 60 -13.29 7.00 8.55
C TYR A 60 -14.28 7.28 9.68
N ARG A 61 -15.28 6.43 9.93
CA ARG A 61 -16.15 6.60 11.11
C ARG A 61 -15.36 6.47 12.41
N LYS A 62 -14.32 5.62 12.45
CA LYS A 62 -13.38 5.56 13.58
C LYS A 62 -12.53 6.84 13.74
N ARG A 63 -12.15 7.48 12.63
CA ARG A 63 -11.35 8.72 12.65
C ARG A 63 -12.18 9.96 13.00
N SER A 64 -13.42 10.03 12.52
CA SER A 64 -14.33 11.15 12.82
C SER A 64 -14.83 11.14 14.26
N ILE A 65 -15.05 9.98 14.87
CA ILE A 65 -15.38 9.90 16.32
C ILE A 65 -14.29 10.55 17.19
N ASN A 66 -13.02 10.51 16.77
CA ASN A 66 -11.90 11.11 17.50
C ASN A 66 -11.66 12.59 17.18
N LYS A 67 -12.38 13.17 16.22
CA LYS A 67 -12.36 14.60 15.91
C LYS A 67 -13.78 15.14 16.06
N ALA A 68 -14.15 15.49 17.28
CA ALA A 68 -15.40 16.21 17.55
C ALA A 68 -15.34 17.59 16.87
N GLY A 69 -16.06 17.73 15.76
CA GLY A 69 -16.17 18.95 14.95
C GLY A 69 -16.43 18.57 13.50
N GLU A 70 -17.54 19.03 12.93
CA GLU A 70 -17.93 18.84 11.53
C GLU A 70 -16.87 19.41 10.59
N ASP A 71 -15.87 18.60 10.26
CA ASP A 71 -14.79 18.95 9.36
C ASP A 71 -15.28 18.73 7.92
N LEU A 72 -15.90 19.77 7.34
CA LEU A 72 -16.41 19.80 5.95
C LEU A 72 -15.39 19.27 4.92
N GLY A 73 -14.08 19.44 5.19
CA GLY A 73 -13.01 18.88 4.36
C GLY A 73 -12.94 17.35 4.40
N THR A 74 -13.25 16.73 5.54
CA THR A 74 -13.31 15.27 5.69
C THR A 74 -14.50 14.69 4.92
N GLU A 75 -15.67 15.33 4.95
CA GLU A 75 -16.84 14.88 4.18
C GLU A 75 -16.63 14.98 2.67
N TYR A 76 -16.02 16.07 2.18
CA TYR A 76 -15.68 16.22 0.76
C TYR A 76 -14.70 15.15 0.28
N VAL A 77 -13.67 14.84 1.09
CA VAL A 77 -12.70 13.78 0.78
C VAL A 77 -13.38 12.41 0.78
N LEU A 78 -14.30 12.15 1.72
CA LEU A 78 -15.07 10.90 1.77
C LEU A 78 -15.93 10.72 0.54
N ASP A 79 -16.63 11.76 0.10
CA ASP A 79 -17.45 11.72 -1.09
C ASP A 79 -16.62 11.46 -2.37
N LEU A 80 -15.47 12.11 -2.50
CA LEU A 80 -14.52 11.83 -3.59
C LEU A 80 -14.03 10.38 -3.56
N LEU A 81 -13.68 9.86 -2.39
CA LEU A 81 -13.23 8.48 -2.25
C LEU A 81 -14.32 7.49 -2.62
N ARG A 82 -15.57 7.72 -2.18
CA ARG A 82 -16.73 6.90 -2.57
C ARG A 82 -16.91 6.89 -4.09
N ARG A 83 -16.83 8.06 -4.73
CA ARG A 83 -16.95 8.18 -6.19
C ARG A 83 -15.83 7.47 -6.95
N PHE A 84 -14.64 7.39 -6.37
CA PHE A 84 -13.48 6.80 -7.04
C PHE A 84 -13.26 5.34 -6.72
N GLU A 85 -14.01 4.76 -5.77
CA GLU A 85 -13.89 3.38 -5.35
C GLU A 85 -14.38 2.42 -6.44
N LEU A 86 -13.58 1.39 -6.72
CA LEU A 86 -14.01 0.26 -7.53
C LEU A 86 -14.66 -0.77 -6.61
N SER A 87 -15.70 -1.44 -7.11
CA SER A 87 -16.30 -2.57 -6.41
C SER A 87 -15.31 -3.73 -6.21
N VAL A 88 -15.61 -4.61 -5.27
CA VAL A 88 -14.80 -5.83 -5.03
C VAL A 88 -14.72 -6.69 -6.30
N ASP A 89 -15.83 -6.83 -7.03
CA ASP A 89 -15.88 -7.60 -8.28
C ASP A 89 -15.01 -6.97 -9.37
N GLU A 90 -15.03 -5.64 -9.50
CA GLU A 90 -14.15 -4.93 -10.43
C GLU A 90 -12.67 -5.10 -10.06
N GLN A 91 -12.32 -4.97 -8.78
CA GLN A 91 -10.95 -5.21 -8.30
C GLN A 91 -10.52 -6.66 -8.56
N LYS A 92 -11.41 -7.64 -8.37
CA LYS A 92 -11.14 -9.05 -8.68
C LYS A 92 -10.88 -9.25 -10.16
N GLN A 93 -11.72 -8.70 -11.03
CA GLN A 93 -11.54 -8.76 -12.48
C GLN A 93 -10.22 -8.10 -12.93
N LEU A 94 -9.81 -6.99 -12.30
CA LEU A 94 -8.51 -6.34 -12.58
C LEU A 94 -7.34 -7.19 -12.11
N ALA A 95 -7.42 -7.84 -10.95
CA ALA A 95 -6.39 -8.75 -10.45
C ALA A 95 -6.23 -9.96 -11.39
N ASP A 96 -7.33 -10.56 -11.83
CA ASP A 96 -7.32 -11.68 -12.78
C ASP A 96 -6.79 -11.23 -14.16
N TYR A 97 -7.11 -10.00 -14.59
CA TYR A 97 -6.54 -9.41 -15.79
C TYR A 97 -5.02 -9.22 -15.69
N CYS A 98 -4.52 -8.73 -14.55
CA CYS A 98 -3.07 -8.60 -14.29
C CYS A 98 -2.38 -9.97 -14.40
N LYS A 99 -2.96 -11.00 -13.77
CA LYS A 99 -2.47 -12.38 -13.86
C LYS A 99 -2.40 -12.87 -15.30
N LYS A 100 -3.45 -12.66 -16.10
CA LYS A 100 -3.49 -13.02 -17.53
C LYS A 100 -2.41 -12.28 -18.35
N ARG A 101 -2.10 -11.03 -17.96
CA ARG A 101 -1.12 -10.18 -18.66
C ARG A 101 0.31 -10.32 -18.14
N GLY A 102 0.54 -11.12 -17.10
CA GLY A 102 1.87 -11.38 -16.55
C GLY A 102 2.46 -10.24 -15.71
N ILE A 103 1.64 -9.32 -15.19
CA ILE A 103 2.07 -8.27 -14.26
C ILE A 103 1.53 -8.55 -12.85
N LEU A 104 2.31 -8.25 -11.82
CA LEU A 104 1.84 -8.42 -10.44
C LEU A 104 0.76 -7.40 -10.09
N TYR A 105 -0.28 -7.87 -9.41
CA TYR A 105 -1.27 -7.04 -8.74
C TYR A 105 -0.94 -6.97 -7.25
N LEU A 106 -0.72 -5.75 -6.74
CA LEU A 106 -0.64 -5.47 -5.32
C LEU A 106 -1.77 -4.53 -4.90
N CYS A 107 -2.07 -4.54 -3.60
CA CYS A 107 -3.04 -3.62 -3.05
C CYS A 107 -2.60 -3.13 -1.67
N THR A 108 -3.01 -1.91 -1.33
CA THR A 108 -2.97 -1.37 0.03
C THR A 108 -4.33 -1.59 0.68
N PRO A 109 -4.48 -2.57 1.59
CA PRO A 109 -5.65 -2.66 2.45
C PRO A 109 -5.59 -1.61 3.55
N TRP A 110 -6.71 -0.96 3.83
CA TRP A 110 -6.84 0.03 4.91
C TRP A 110 -7.57 -0.50 6.15
N ASP A 111 -8.07 -1.73 6.09
CA ASP A 111 -8.84 -2.39 7.14
C ASP A 111 -8.79 -3.91 7.01
N GLU A 112 -9.19 -4.61 8.07
CA GLU A 112 -9.22 -6.08 8.17
C GLU A 112 -10.06 -6.74 7.07
N GLU A 113 -11.18 -6.14 6.69
CA GLU A 113 -12.06 -6.70 5.67
C GLU A 113 -11.42 -6.66 4.29
N SER A 114 -10.73 -5.56 3.99
CA SER A 114 -9.90 -5.44 2.78
C SER A 114 -8.78 -6.49 2.77
N VAL A 115 -8.17 -6.80 3.93
CA VAL A 115 -7.19 -7.89 4.02
C VAL A 115 -7.84 -9.23 3.66
N ARG A 116 -9.00 -9.54 4.25
CA ARG A 116 -9.75 -10.78 4.00
C ARG A 116 -10.08 -10.97 2.51
N ILE A 117 -10.61 -9.94 1.86
CA ILE A 117 -10.94 -9.97 0.43
C ILE A 117 -9.68 -10.19 -0.43
N LEU A 118 -8.57 -9.50 -0.10
CA LEU A 118 -7.32 -9.65 -0.84
C LEU A 118 -6.66 -11.02 -0.69
N GLU A 119 -6.96 -11.77 0.39
CA GLU A 119 -6.55 -13.17 0.50
C GLU A 119 -7.26 -14.05 -0.54
N GLU A 120 -8.54 -13.79 -0.83
CA GLU A 120 -9.27 -14.46 -1.92
C GLU A 120 -8.68 -14.14 -3.31
N PHE A 121 -8.01 -12.99 -3.43
CA PHE A 121 -7.33 -12.59 -4.66
C PHE A 121 -5.94 -13.23 -4.77
N ASN A 122 -5.46 -13.84 -3.68
CA ASN A 122 -4.13 -14.41 -3.54
C ASN A 122 -3.01 -13.43 -3.93
N VAL A 123 -3.09 -12.19 -3.42
CA VAL A 123 -2.05 -11.19 -3.68
C VAL A 123 -0.69 -11.67 -3.15
N PRO A 124 0.44 -11.40 -3.83
CA PRO A 124 1.74 -11.96 -3.45
C PRO A 124 2.42 -11.23 -2.28
N ALA A 125 1.96 -10.02 -1.95
CA ALA A 125 2.46 -9.18 -0.86
C ALA A 125 1.42 -8.08 -0.55
N TYR A 126 1.63 -7.35 0.54
CA TYR A 126 0.82 -6.18 0.89
C TYR A 126 1.65 -4.92 0.96
N LYS A 127 1.05 -3.81 0.55
CA LYS A 127 1.59 -2.47 0.82
C LYS A 127 0.90 -1.88 2.04
N VAL A 128 1.67 -1.36 2.99
CA VAL A 128 1.15 -0.59 4.14
C VAL A 128 1.38 0.90 3.88
N ALA A 129 0.33 1.72 3.98
CA ALA A 129 0.43 3.17 3.80
C ALA A 129 1.25 3.82 4.93
N SER A 130 1.85 4.98 4.65
CA SER A 130 2.55 5.79 5.66
C SER A 130 1.69 6.06 6.90
N ALA A 131 0.39 6.34 6.69
CA ALA A 131 -0.58 6.62 7.75
C ALA A 131 -0.93 5.40 8.62
N ASP A 132 -0.55 4.19 8.20
CA ASP A 132 -0.82 2.93 8.92
C ASP A 132 0.47 2.25 9.42
N LEU A 133 1.63 2.91 9.34
CA LEU A 133 2.89 2.34 9.84
C LEU A 133 2.81 1.99 11.33
N THR A 134 2.08 2.78 12.11
CA THR A 134 1.86 2.59 13.55
C THR A 134 0.51 1.96 13.88
N ASN A 135 -0.24 1.50 12.87
CA ASN A 135 -1.50 0.79 13.07
C ASN A 135 -1.22 -0.68 13.44
N ILE A 136 -0.78 -0.90 14.67
CA ILE A 136 -0.38 -2.22 15.19
C ILE A 136 -1.48 -3.28 15.03
N PRO A 137 -2.78 -3.01 15.26
CA PRO A 137 -3.84 -3.99 14.99
C PRO A 137 -3.88 -4.46 13.54
N LEU A 138 -3.80 -3.55 12.57
CA LEU A 138 -3.78 -3.92 11.15
C LEU A 138 -2.49 -4.67 10.79
N LEU A 139 -1.35 -4.25 11.32
CA LEU A 139 -0.08 -4.94 11.11
C LEU A 139 -0.09 -6.36 11.68
N ASP A 140 -0.71 -6.60 12.84
CA ASP A 140 -0.83 -7.94 13.42
C ASP A 140 -1.63 -8.88 12.50
N ILE A 141 -2.75 -8.39 11.93
CA ILE A 141 -3.54 -9.14 10.93
C ILE A 141 -2.69 -9.43 9.69
N LEU A 142 -2.00 -8.43 9.15
CA LEU A 142 -1.17 -8.58 7.95
C LEU A 142 -0.03 -9.58 8.16
N VAL A 143 0.62 -9.58 9.33
CA VAL A 143 1.70 -10.53 9.64
C VAL A 143 1.19 -11.97 9.67
N ARG A 144 -0.02 -12.22 10.17
CA ARG A 144 -0.62 -13.57 10.22
C ARG A 144 -0.86 -14.18 8.84
N THR A 145 -0.95 -13.38 7.78
CA THR A 145 -1.03 -13.87 6.39
C THR A 145 0.28 -14.52 5.91
N ASN A 146 1.39 -14.34 6.65
CA ASN A 146 2.75 -14.75 6.28
C ASN A 146 3.26 -14.18 4.94
N LYS A 147 2.55 -13.22 4.34
CA LYS A 147 2.95 -12.57 3.09
C LYS A 147 3.93 -11.42 3.36
N PRO A 148 4.82 -11.10 2.40
CA PRO A 148 5.73 -9.99 2.56
C PRO A 148 5.01 -8.64 2.64
N LEU A 149 5.57 -7.72 3.41
CA LEU A 149 5.03 -6.37 3.61
C LEU A 149 5.94 -5.30 3.00
N ILE A 150 5.35 -4.29 2.36
CA ILE A 150 6.04 -3.12 1.81
C ILE A 150 5.52 -1.89 2.55
N LEU A 151 6.28 -1.37 3.51
CA LEU A 151 5.82 -0.29 4.39
C LEU A 151 6.42 1.05 3.97
N SER A 152 5.58 2.07 3.83
CA SER A 152 6.07 3.45 3.65
C SER A 152 6.25 4.08 5.01
N THR A 153 7.28 4.91 5.17
CA THR A 153 7.64 5.50 6.48
C THR A 153 7.40 7.01 6.57
N GLY A 154 6.65 7.60 5.63
CA GLY A 154 6.36 9.03 5.67
C GLY A 154 5.50 9.39 6.89
N MET A 155 5.56 10.64 7.36
CA MET A 155 4.81 11.12 8.54
C MET A 155 5.14 10.43 9.88
N ASN A 156 6.15 9.57 9.93
CA ASN A 156 6.54 8.85 11.14
C ASN A 156 7.96 9.26 11.55
N THR A 157 8.18 9.36 12.85
CA THR A 157 9.49 9.57 13.47
C THR A 157 10.34 8.30 13.40
N GLU A 158 11.66 8.44 13.55
CA GLU A 158 12.57 7.28 13.62
C GLU A 158 12.19 6.30 14.74
N LYS A 159 11.73 6.81 15.89
CA LYS A 159 11.30 5.99 17.02
C LYS A 159 10.08 5.13 16.67
N GLU A 160 9.10 5.69 15.97
CA GLU A 160 7.92 4.94 15.51
C GLU A 160 8.29 3.88 14.47
N VAL A 161 9.18 4.22 13.53
CA VAL A 161 9.71 3.26 12.55
C VAL A 161 10.42 2.10 13.27
N MET A 162 11.31 2.39 14.23
CA MET A 162 12.02 1.36 15.00
C MET A 162 11.06 0.47 15.81
N TYR A 163 10.02 1.06 16.41
CA TYR A 163 9.00 0.32 17.14
C TYR A 163 8.27 -0.67 16.23
N THR A 164 7.79 -0.21 15.07
CA THR A 164 7.14 -1.06 14.08
C THR A 164 8.08 -2.14 13.55
N VAL A 165 9.33 -1.79 13.26
CA VAL A 165 10.34 -2.77 12.83
C VAL A 165 10.57 -3.85 13.87
N LYS A 166 10.68 -3.47 15.16
CA LYS A 166 10.81 -4.44 16.25
C LYS A 166 9.59 -5.36 16.30
N PHE A 167 8.38 -4.80 16.26
CA PHE A 167 7.13 -5.55 16.24
C PHE A 167 7.07 -6.59 15.12
N LEU A 168 7.48 -6.21 13.91
CA LEU A 168 7.51 -7.08 12.74
C LEU A 168 8.60 -8.17 12.86
N LYS A 169 9.80 -7.81 13.32
CA LYS A 169 10.92 -8.75 13.53
C LYS A 169 10.58 -9.80 14.59
N ASP A 170 9.99 -9.39 15.71
CA ASP A 170 9.60 -10.30 16.80
C ASP A 170 8.59 -11.36 16.34
N ARG A 171 7.83 -11.09 15.26
CA ARG A 171 6.85 -12.02 14.67
C ARG A 171 7.36 -12.72 13.40
N GLY A 172 8.64 -12.57 13.06
CA GLY A 172 9.23 -13.21 11.88
C GLY A 172 8.70 -12.69 10.54
N ALA A 173 8.12 -11.49 10.49
CA ALA A 173 7.57 -10.93 9.27
C ALA A 173 8.67 -10.63 8.23
N ARG A 174 8.37 -10.87 6.96
CA ARG A 174 9.22 -10.47 5.82
C ARG A 174 8.77 -9.09 5.35
N PHE A 175 9.66 -8.11 5.35
CA PHE A 175 9.26 -6.75 4.96
C PHE A 175 10.37 -5.93 4.32
N VAL A 176 9.97 -4.84 3.66
CA VAL A 176 10.83 -3.74 3.21
C VAL A 176 10.26 -2.40 3.66
N LEU A 177 11.14 -1.45 3.93
CA LEU A 177 10.80 -0.07 4.26
C LEU A 177 11.05 0.83 3.05
N LEU A 178 10.12 1.75 2.80
CA LEU A 178 10.21 2.77 1.77
C LEU A 178 10.28 4.14 2.45
N HIS A 179 11.36 4.86 2.17
CA HIS A 179 11.39 6.30 2.39
C HIS A 179 10.25 6.97 1.64
N CYS A 180 9.57 7.92 2.27
CA CYS A 180 8.41 8.60 1.69
C CYS A 180 8.23 9.98 2.31
N ASN A 181 7.93 10.97 1.47
CA ASN A 181 7.35 12.23 1.90
C ASN A 181 5.86 12.22 1.47
N SER A 182 4.95 12.48 2.41
CA SER A 182 3.50 12.37 2.20
C SER A 182 2.85 13.70 1.81
N THR A 183 3.53 14.52 1.00
CA THR A 183 3.00 15.77 0.42
C THR A 183 2.75 15.61 -1.08
N TYR A 184 1.70 16.26 -1.60
CA TYR A 184 1.21 16.02 -2.96
C TYR A 184 0.94 17.37 -3.68
N PRO A 185 1.84 17.83 -4.57
CA PRO A 185 3.16 17.28 -4.87
C PRO A 185 4.17 17.53 -3.74
N ALA A 186 5.18 16.65 -3.63
CA ALA A 186 6.24 16.82 -2.66
C ALA A 186 7.27 17.86 -3.12
N PRO A 187 7.56 18.90 -2.33
CA PRO A 187 8.56 19.89 -2.70
C PRO A 187 9.96 19.26 -2.65
N LEU A 188 10.79 19.58 -3.65
CA LEU A 188 12.10 18.96 -3.86
C LEU A 188 13.01 19.05 -2.62
N HIS A 189 12.97 20.18 -1.91
CA HIS A 189 13.78 20.42 -0.72
C HIS A 189 13.39 19.53 0.48
N ASP A 190 12.16 19.02 0.52
CA ASP A 190 11.67 18.15 1.60
C ASP A 190 11.79 16.66 1.29
N ILE A 191 12.28 16.27 0.09
CA ILE A 191 12.38 14.85 -0.26
C ILE A 191 13.37 14.14 0.66
N ASN A 192 14.50 14.75 1.04
CA ASN A 192 15.49 14.18 1.97
C ASN A 192 15.93 12.73 1.63
N LEU A 193 16.43 12.48 0.42
CA LEU A 193 16.88 11.15 -0.03
C LEU A 193 17.99 10.53 0.86
N LYS A 194 18.72 11.34 1.62
CA LYS A 194 19.74 10.87 2.58
C LYS A 194 19.13 9.91 3.62
N TRP A 195 17.83 10.03 3.92
CA TRP A 195 17.13 9.18 4.86
C TRP A 195 17.12 7.69 4.45
N ILE A 196 17.18 7.38 3.16
CA ILE A 196 17.27 5.98 2.67
C ILE A 196 18.49 5.26 3.29
N LYS A 197 19.62 5.98 3.46
CA LYS A 197 20.83 5.41 4.08
C LYS A 197 20.64 5.15 5.57
N GLN A 198 19.83 5.95 6.25
CA GLN A 198 19.51 5.75 7.66
C GLN A 198 18.52 4.61 7.86
N LEU A 199 17.45 4.54 7.05
CA LEU A 199 16.49 3.42 7.06
C LEU A 199 17.16 2.06 6.89
N ARG A 200 18.23 1.98 6.08
CA ARG A 200 19.00 0.74 5.90
C ARG A 200 19.69 0.23 7.17
N LYS A 201 19.89 1.08 8.19
CA LYS A 201 20.53 0.71 9.46
C LYS A 201 19.53 0.18 10.49
N ILE A 202 18.23 0.35 10.26
CA ILE A 202 17.13 -0.10 11.12
C ILE A 202 16.77 -1.55 10.77
#